data_AF-A0AA88L514-F1
#
_entry.id   AF-A0AA88L514-F1
#
_cell.length_a   1.000
_cell.length_b   1.000
_cell.length_c   1.000
_cell.angle_alpha   90.00
_cell.angle_beta   90.00
_cell.angle_gamma   90.00
#
_symmetry.space_group_name_H-M   'P 1'
#
loop_
_entity.id
_entity.type
_entity.pdbx_description
1 polymer ?
#
loop_
_entity_poly.entity_id
_entity_poly.type
_entity_poly.pdbx_seq_one_letter_code
_entity_poly.pdbx_strand_id
1 'polypeptide(L)' 'MELCQKTTLDRWLSSTTLRSKGDILRIFNQIVHGIEYVHNQKFIHRDLKIMK' A
#
# COMPACT_ATOMS: atom_id res chain seq x y z
N MET A 1 -0.78 -17.40 1.67
CA MET A 1 -0.97 -16.03 1.16
C MET A 1 -2.23 -16.00 0.31
N GLU A 2 -3.01 -14.94 0.40
CA GLU A 2 -4.16 -14.72 -0.48
C GLU A 2 -3.67 -14.47 -1.93
N LEU A 3 -4.43 -14.94 -2.93
CA LEU A 3 -4.16 -14.63 -4.32
C LEU A 3 -4.75 -13.25 -4.66
N CYS A 4 -3.92 -12.22 -4.62
CA CYS A 4 -4.32 -10.87 -5.01
C CYS A 4 -4.39 -10.71 -6.54
N GLN A 5 -5.17 -9.73 -7.00
CA GLN A 5 -5.18 -9.31 -8.40
C GLN A 5 -3.76 -8.92 -8.86
N LYS A 6 -3.45 -9.14 -10.16
CA LYS A 6 -2.12 -8.87 -10.75
C LYS A 6 -1.74 -7.38 -10.85
N THR A 7 -2.55 -6.47 -10.31
CA THR A 7 -2.31 -5.03 -10.29
C THR A 7 -1.68 -4.63 -8.97
N THR A 8 -0.40 -4.27 -9.03
CA THR A 8 0.39 -3.81 -7.90
C THR A 8 0.35 -2.28 -7.79
N LEU A 9 0.78 -1.76 -6.63
CA LEU A 9 0.81 -0.31 -6.41
C LEU A 9 1.78 0.40 -7.37
N ASP A 10 2.92 -0.20 -7.72
CA ASP A 10 3.85 0.34 -8.73
C ASP A 10 3.19 0.52 -10.10
N ARG A 11 2.41 -0.47 -10.56
CA ARG A 11 1.66 -0.40 -11.82
C ARG A 11 0.62 0.69 -11.78
N TRP A 12 -0.10 0.83 -10.67
CA TRP A 12 -1.09 1.89 -10.49
C TRP A 12 -0.44 3.28 -10.48
N LEU A 13 0.71 3.43 -9.81
CA LEU A 13 1.46 4.68 -9.78
C LEU A 13 1.98 5.07 -11.17
N SER A 14 2.32 4.08 -12.00
CA SER A 14 2.86 4.26 -13.34
C SER A 14 1.79 4.49 -14.42
N SER A 15 0.56 4.01 -14.21
CA SER A 15 -0.50 4.09 -15.22
C SER A 15 -1.25 5.42 -15.28
N THR A 16 -1.16 6.26 -14.24
CA THR A 16 -2.00 7.46 -14.09
C THR A 16 -1.16 8.71 -13.83
N THR A 17 -1.28 9.70 -14.72
CA THR A 17 -0.56 10.98 -14.64
C THR A 17 -1.23 12.01 -13.73
N LEU A 18 -2.56 11.98 -13.58
CA LEU A 18 -3.31 12.88 -12.70
C LEU A 18 -4.05 12.08 -11.62
N ARG A 19 -3.67 12.27 -10.35
CA ARG A 19 -4.26 11.56 -9.22
C ARG A 19 -4.98 12.52 -8.29
N SER A 20 -6.19 12.15 -7.90
CA SER A 20 -6.94 12.92 -6.92
C SER A 20 -6.28 12.78 -5.54
N LYS A 21 -6.36 13.84 -4.72
CA LYS A 21 -5.92 13.77 -3.31
C LYS A 21 -6.68 12.69 -2.54
N GLY A 22 -7.95 12.44 -2.89
CA GLY A 22 -8.78 11.41 -2.29
C GLY A 22 -8.23 10.00 -2.51
N ASP A 23 -7.80 9.67 -3.73
CA ASP A 23 -7.22 8.35 -4.04
C ASP A 23 -5.92 8.09 -3.31
N ILE A 24 -5.07 9.12 -3.26
CA ILE A 24 -3.78 9.06 -2.54
C ILE A 24 -4.05 8.79 -1.06
N LEU A 25 -4.94 9.55 -0.43
CA LEU A 25 -5.29 9.39 0.98
C LEU A 25 -5.96 8.04 1.26
N ARG A 26 -6.81 7.56 0.35
CA ARG A 26 -7.47 6.25 0.47
C ARG A 26 -6.45 5.11 0.51
N ILE A 27 -5.48 5.12 -0.41
CA ILE A 27 -4.41 4.10 -0.45
C ILE A 27 -3.51 4.23 0.78
N PHE A 28 -3.11 5.47 1.12
CA PHE A 28 -2.29 5.73 2.30
C PHE A 28 -2.96 5.22 3.59
N ASN A 29 -4.27 5.46 3.74
CA ASN A 29 -5.04 4.98 4.87
C ASN A 29 -5.00 3.45 5.00
N GLN A 30 -5.13 2.71 3.90
CA GLN A 30 -5.03 1.25 3.92
C GLN A 30 -3.63 0.77 4.36
N ILE A 31 -2.57 1.44 3.88
CA ILE A 31 -1.19 1.11 4.27
C ILE A 31 -0.98 1.32 5.76
N VAL A 32 -1.39 2.47 6.32
CA VAL A 32 -1.19 2.75 7.74
C VAL A 32 -2.02 1.84 8.64
N HIS A 33 -3.23 1.44 8.24
CA HIS A 33 -4.02 0.43 8.98
C HIS A 33 -3.32 -0.94 9.02
N GLY A 34 -2.73 -1.37 7.90
CA GLY A 34 -1.94 -2.61 7.87
C GLY A 34 -0.72 -2.54 8.78
N ILE A 35 -0.01 -1.40 8.79
CA ILE A 35 1.15 -1.17 9.66
C ILE A 35 0.75 -1.06 11.13
N GLU A 36 -0.36 -0.40 11.45
CA GLU A 36 -0.92 -0.36 12.79
C GLU A 36 -1.17 -1.77 13.33
N TYR A 37 -1.80 -2.63 12.52
CA TYR A 37 -2.00 -4.04 12.89
C TYR A 37 -0.67 -4.75 13.17
N VAL A 38 0.33 -4.62 12.28
CA VAL A 38 1.66 -5.22 12.45
C VAL A 38 2.33 -4.76 13.74
N HIS A 39 2.27 -3.45 14.04
CA HIS A 39 2.84 -2.87 15.26
C HIS A 39 2.09 -3.33 16.53
N ASN A 40 0.77 -3.47 16.47
CA ASN A 40 -0.04 -4.01 17.58
C ASN A 40 0.37 -5.45 17.93
N GLN A 41 0.78 -6.23 16.93
CA GLN A 41 1.32 -7.59 17.11
C GLN A 41 2.82 -7.62 17.52
N LYS A 42 3.43 -6.47 17.84
CA LYS A 42 4.85 -6.33 18.21
C LYS A 42 5.84 -6.73 17.11
N PHE A 43 5.41 -6.72 15.85
CA PHE A 43 6.28 -6.91 14.69
C PHE A 43 6.68 -5.57 14.07
N ILE A 44 7.79 -5.56 13.33
CA ILE A 44 8.24 -4.42 12.50
C ILE A 44 8.28 -4.92 11.06
N HIS A 45 7.59 -4.24 10.14
CA HIS A 45 7.53 -4.66 8.74
C HIS A 45 8.92 -4.72 8.07
N ARG A 46 9.82 -3.79 8.42
CA ARG A 46 11.23 -3.68 7.97
C ARG A 46 11.47 -3.43 6.47
N ASP A 47 10.57 -3.85 5.60
CA ASP A 47 10.71 -3.67 4.14
C ASP A 47 9.48 -3.01 3.51
N LEU A 48 8.91 -2.00 4.19
CA LEU A 48 7.75 -1.28 3.65
C LEU A 48 8.22 -0.40 2.49
N LYS A 49 8.10 -0.93 1.28
CA LYS A 49 8.45 -0.27 0.04
C LYS A 49 7.53 -0.74 -1.08
N ILE A 50 7.49 0.04 -2.14
CA ILE A 50 6.90 -0.40 -3.40
C ILE A 50 7.89 -1.41 -4.03
N MET A 51 7.39 -2.54 -4.53
CA MET A 51 8.22 -3.50 -5.27
C MET A 51 8.53 -2.90 -6.66
N LYS A 52 9.80 -2.95 -7.05
CA LYS A 52 10.22 -2.66 -8.43
C LYS A 52 10.13 -3.92 -9.28
#